data_AF-A0A7C5CXP2-F1
#
_entry.id   AF-A0A7C5CXP2-F1
#
_cell.length_a   1.000
_cell.length_b   1.000
_cell.length_c   1.000
_cell.angle_alpha   90.00
_cell.angle_beta   90.00
_cell.angle_gamma   90.00
#
_symmetry.space_group_name_H-M   'P 1'
#
loop_
_entity.id
_entity.type
_entity.pdbx_description
1 polymer ?
#
loop_
_entity_poly.entity_id
_entity_poly.type
_entity_poly.pdbx_seq_one_letter_code
_entity_poly.pdbx_strand_id
1 'polypeptide(L)'
;VIYIDTEGVSMERFQQICGTEEEYNGISREVLFFQPMSSSQLSDSIRSTMKLVEKDLHIGLIVLDSATVFYRMNLGSGREEENRREVSTVILDLMNISRKQDIPVLITTQVYSSMGPSDIRPIGGHSLAHNCKAIVKLEKLGDGGFRRATVTKHRSMPSGEEAVFKLTGKGVESVEEEELALLMSAEHIRVR
;
A
#
# COMPACT_ATOMS: atom_id res chain seq x y z
N VAL A 1 10.75 -10.24 4.41
CA VAL A 1 10.01 -9.07 3.88
C VAL A 1 10.82 -7.82 4.17
N ILE A 2 10.86 -6.86 3.23
CA ILE A 2 11.38 -5.52 3.50
C ILE A 2 10.20 -4.55 3.55
N TYR A 3 10.04 -3.81 4.64
CA TYR A 3 8.96 -2.85 4.86
C TYR A 3 9.54 -1.44 5.02
N ILE A 4 9.25 -0.57 4.05
CA ILE A 4 9.69 0.84 4.05
C ILE A 4 8.51 1.69 4.49
N ASP A 5 8.55 2.14 5.74
CA ASP A 5 7.49 2.85 6.44
C ASP A 5 7.76 4.36 6.54
N THR A 6 6.90 5.16 5.93
CA THR A 6 6.90 6.62 5.95
C THR A 6 5.69 7.21 6.69
N GLU A 7 4.70 6.38 7.04
CA GLU A 7 3.45 6.82 7.67
C GLU A 7 3.40 6.48 9.17
N GLY A 8 4.23 5.55 9.64
CA GLY A 8 4.31 5.14 11.04
C GLY A 8 3.42 3.93 11.31
N VAL A 9 3.92 2.73 11.00
CA VAL A 9 3.23 1.47 11.26
C VAL A 9 3.08 1.22 12.77
N SER A 10 1.89 0.84 13.22
CA SER A 10 1.65 0.49 14.63
C SER A 10 2.23 -0.89 14.92
N MET A 11 3.23 -0.93 15.80
CA MET A 11 3.81 -2.17 16.28
C MET A 11 2.83 -2.95 17.17
N GLU A 12 1.91 -2.28 17.88
CA GLU A 12 0.85 -2.97 18.62
C GLU A 12 -0.06 -3.73 17.65
N ARG A 13 -0.41 -3.11 16.51
CA ARG A 13 -1.23 -3.76 15.50
C ARG A 13 -0.51 -4.92 14.82
N PHE A 14 0.79 -4.78 14.56
CA PHE A 14 1.60 -5.87 14.02
C PHE A 14 1.63 -7.06 14.98
N GLN A 15 1.91 -6.83 16.26
CA GLN A 15 1.88 -7.86 17.28
C GLN A 15 0.49 -8.50 17.44
N GLN A 16 -0.56 -7.68 17.43
CA GLN A 16 -1.94 -8.16 17.52
C GLN A 16 -2.30 -9.14 16.39
N ILE A 17 -1.85 -8.85 15.16
CA ILE A 17 -2.09 -9.70 13.98
C ILE A 17 -1.27 -10.99 14.04
N CYS A 18 -0.05 -10.95 14.57
CA CYS A 18 0.77 -12.15 14.75
C CYS A 18 0.13 -13.16 15.71
N GLY A 19 -0.77 -12.74 16.60
CA GLY A 19 -1.45 -13.62 17.54
C GLY A 19 -0.66 -13.81 18.82
N THR A 20 0.12 -14.88 18.92
CA THR A 20 0.92 -15.19 20.11
C THR A 20 2.27 -14.46 20.12
N GLU A 21 2.88 -14.34 21.31
CA GLU A 21 4.21 -13.73 21.46
C GLU A 21 5.31 -14.55 20.75
N GLU A 22 5.17 -15.87 20.72
CA GLU A 22 6.09 -16.76 20.01
C GLU A 22 6.03 -16.53 18.48
N GLU A 23 4.82 -16.45 17.92
CA GLU A 23 4.62 -16.13 16.50
C GLU A 23 5.16 -14.74 16.15
N TYR A 24 4.91 -13.74 17.00
CA TYR A 24 5.47 -12.40 16.83
C TYR A 24 7.01 -12.41 16.80
N ASN A 25 7.65 -13.12 17.73
CA ASN A 25 9.11 -13.22 17.79
C ASN A 25 9.70 -13.92 16.58
N GLY A 26 9.01 -14.92 16.01
CA GLY A 26 9.39 -15.57 14.77
C GLY A 26 9.26 -14.63 13.57
N ILE A 27 8.08 -14.04 13.37
CA ILE A 27 7.75 -13.22 12.19
C ILE A 27 8.54 -11.91 12.18
N SER A 28 8.71 -11.25 13.32
CA SER A 28 9.41 -9.95 13.41
C SER A 28 10.87 -10.04 12.93
N ARG A 29 11.52 -11.19 13.06
CA ARG A 29 12.89 -11.43 12.56
C ARG A 29 12.94 -11.57 11.04
N GLU A 30 11.82 -11.94 10.41
CA GLU A 30 11.68 -12.09 8.97
C GLU A 30 11.24 -10.78 8.28
N VAL A 31 11.02 -9.70 9.04
CA VAL A 31 10.64 -8.38 8.51
C VAL A 31 11.72 -7.35 8.84
N LEU A 32 12.35 -6.79 7.80
CA LEU A 32 13.27 -5.68 7.93
C LEU A 32 12.53 -4.35 7.72
N PHE A 33 12.49 -3.51 8.75
CA PHE A 33 11.86 -2.19 8.69
C PHE A 33 12.88 -1.09 8.36
N PHE A 34 12.51 -0.21 7.42
CA PHE A 34 13.14 1.08 7.20
C PHE A 34 12.13 2.18 7.51
N GLN A 35 12.51 3.19 8.30
CA GLN A 35 11.62 4.30 8.68
C GLN A 35 12.17 5.66 8.21
N PRO A 36 12.18 5.93 6.89
CA PRO A 36 12.71 7.17 6.37
C PRO A 36 11.80 8.37 6.69
N MET A 37 12.41 9.43 7.21
CA MET A 37 11.74 10.69 7.57
C MET A 37 12.00 11.82 6.56
N SER A 38 12.78 11.56 5.51
CA SER A 38 13.12 12.52 4.44
C SER A 38 13.27 11.83 3.07
N SER A 39 13.21 12.59 1.97
CA SER A 39 13.43 12.05 0.61
C SER A 39 14.81 11.41 0.45
N SER A 40 15.83 12.00 1.07
CA SER A 40 17.19 11.45 1.12
C SER A 40 17.24 10.10 1.85
N GLN A 41 16.65 10.01 3.04
CA GLN A 41 16.59 8.74 3.80
C GLN A 41 15.79 7.67 3.05
N LEU A 42 14.74 8.06 2.33
CA LEU A 42 13.98 7.13 1.50
C LEU A 42 14.84 6.59 0.37
N SER A 43 15.57 7.46 -0.33
CA SER A 43 16.53 7.05 -1.37
C SER A 43 17.61 6.11 -0.82
N ASP A 44 18.13 6.38 0.37
CA ASP A 44 19.10 5.52 1.05
C ASP A 44 18.51 4.16 1.46
N SER A 45 17.24 4.13 1.88
CA SER A 45 16.52 2.89 2.22
C SER A 45 16.34 2.01 0.98
N ILE A 46 16.04 2.62 -0.17
CA ILE A 46 15.92 1.92 -1.46
C ILE A 46 17.28 1.41 -1.94
N ARG A 47 18.33 2.21 -1.82
CA ARG A 47 19.70 1.79 -2.13
C ARG A 47 20.15 0.62 -1.25
N SER A 48 19.80 0.65 0.04
CA SER A 48 20.08 -0.43 0.97
C SER A 48 19.31 -1.69 0.59
N THR A 49 18.04 -1.55 0.22
CA THR A 49 17.20 -2.64 -0.32
C THR A 49 17.85 -3.28 -1.55
N MET A 50 18.32 -2.49 -2.54
CA MET A 50 19.01 -3.01 -3.72
C MET A 50 20.26 -3.82 -3.35
N LYS A 51 21.09 -3.32 -2.43
CA LYS A 51 22.28 -4.04 -1.96
C LYS A 51 21.94 -5.35 -1.25
N LEU A 52 20.83 -5.40 -0.52
CA LEU A 52 20.38 -6.63 0.15
C LEU A 52 19.90 -7.67 -0.87
N VAL A 53 19.19 -7.23 -1.90
CA VAL A 53 18.77 -8.07 -3.01
C VAL A 53 19.98 -8.61 -3.78
N GLU A 54 20.99 -7.77 -4.06
CA GLU A 54 22.24 -8.20 -4.73
C GLU A 54 23.07 -9.19 -3.92
N LYS A 55 22.93 -9.18 -2.58
CA LYS A 55 23.59 -10.13 -1.68
C LYS A 55 22.88 -11.47 -1.57
N ASP A 56 21.89 -11.72 -2.43
CA ASP A 56 21.11 -12.97 -2.48
C ASP A 56 20.39 -13.28 -1.16
N LEU A 57 19.98 -12.23 -0.44
CA LEU A 57 19.05 -12.42 0.67
C LEU A 57 17.69 -12.82 0.10
N HIS A 58 17.11 -13.90 0.61
CA HIS A 58 15.82 -14.40 0.12
C HIS A 58 14.68 -13.44 0.49
N ILE A 59 14.42 -12.45 -0.36
CA ILE A 59 13.41 -11.40 -0.14
C ILE A 59 12.14 -11.78 -0.91
N GLY A 60 11.11 -12.22 -0.18
CA GLY A 60 9.82 -12.58 -0.77
C GLY A 60 8.86 -11.41 -1.09
N LEU A 61 9.09 -10.22 -0.51
CA LEU A 61 8.22 -9.05 -0.70
C LEU A 61 8.94 -7.77 -0.26
N ILE A 62 8.74 -6.69 -1.03
CA ILE A 62 9.09 -5.32 -0.66
C ILE A 62 7.80 -4.51 -0.55
N VAL A 63 7.62 -3.78 0.56
CA VAL A 63 6.49 -2.89 0.81
C VAL A 63 6.98 -1.46 0.94
N LEU A 64 6.36 -0.50 0.25
CA LEU A 64 6.50 0.93 0.47
C LEU A 64 5.17 1.48 1.01
N ASP A 65 5.15 1.79 2.30
CA ASP A 65 4.00 2.34 3.02
C ASP A 65 4.34 3.74 3.57
N SER A 66 4.14 4.81 2.83
CA SER A 66 3.43 4.92 1.59
C SER A 66 4.20 5.82 0.63
N ALA A 67 3.77 5.81 -0.61
CA ALA A 67 4.13 6.82 -1.59
C ALA A 67 3.49 8.20 -1.27
N THR A 68 2.66 8.36 -0.24
CA THR A 68 2.02 9.64 0.09
C THR A 68 3.02 10.70 0.56
N VAL A 69 4.15 10.27 1.16
CA VAL A 69 5.22 11.18 1.60
C VAL A 69 5.69 12.10 0.46
N PHE A 70 5.61 11.60 -0.77
CA PHE A 70 5.95 12.31 -2.00
C PHE A 70 5.11 13.55 -2.27
N TYR A 71 3.89 13.64 -1.75
CA TYR A 71 3.06 14.83 -1.91
C TYR A 71 3.31 15.83 -0.78
N ARG A 72 3.41 15.35 0.47
CA ARG A 72 3.64 16.20 1.65
C ARG A 72 4.97 16.95 1.59
N MET A 73 6.03 16.29 1.12
CA MET A 73 7.37 16.91 1.01
C MET A 73 7.45 17.99 -0.10
N ASN A 74 6.40 18.14 -0.91
CA ASN A 74 6.39 18.99 -2.10
C ASN A 74 5.51 20.23 -1.99
N LEU A 75 4.77 20.42 -0.90
CA LEU A 75 3.94 21.61 -0.76
C LEU A 75 4.76 22.79 -0.23
N GLY A 76 4.86 23.87 -1.02
CA GLY A 76 5.33 25.18 -0.55
C GLY A 76 6.85 25.31 -0.39
N SER A 77 7.63 24.36 -0.91
CA SER A 77 9.11 24.35 -0.78
C SER A 77 9.84 25.07 -1.92
N GLY A 78 9.16 25.39 -3.02
CA GLY A 78 9.77 25.95 -4.24
C GLY A 78 10.69 24.97 -5.00
N ARG A 79 10.91 23.75 -4.50
CA ARG A 79 11.71 22.67 -5.12
C ARG A 79 10.85 21.47 -5.55
N GLU A 80 9.57 21.71 -5.78
CA GLU A 80 8.55 20.68 -6.00
C GLU A 80 8.88 19.76 -7.18
N GLU A 81 9.48 20.33 -8.24
CA GLU A 81 9.85 19.57 -9.44
C GLU A 81 11.04 18.62 -9.22
N GLU A 82 12.06 19.04 -8.47
CA GLU A 82 13.26 18.25 -8.16
C GLU A 82 12.89 17.05 -7.30
N ASN A 83 12.17 17.30 -6.22
CA ASN A 83 11.64 16.25 -5.36
C ASN A 83 10.71 15.29 -6.15
N ARG A 84 9.83 15.79 -7.03
CA ARG A 84 8.99 14.91 -7.88
C ARG A 84 9.82 13.97 -8.76
N ARG A 85 10.98 14.43 -9.25
CA ARG A 85 11.91 13.60 -10.04
C ARG A 85 12.61 12.55 -9.19
N GLU A 86 13.07 12.89 -7.98
CA GLU A 86 13.66 11.93 -7.03
C GLU A 86 12.68 10.79 -6.72
N VAL A 87 11.44 11.15 -6.42
CA VAL A 87 10.35 10.22 -6.16
C VAL A 87 10.08 9.29 -7.34
N SER A 88 9.98 9.87 -8.54
CA SER A 88 9.74 9.09 -9.76
C SER A 88 10.87 8.10 -9.99
N THR A 89 12.10 8.48 -9.65
CA THR A 89 13.29 7.61 -9.70
C THR A 89 13.16 6.46 -8.72
N VAL A 90 12.77 6.72 -7.46
CA VAL A 90 12.52 5.68 -6.45
C VAL A 90 11.48 4.65 -6.91
N ILE A 91 10.36 5.11 -7.50
CA ILE A 91 9.33 4.22 -8.03
C ILE A 91 9.90 3.36 -9.18
N LEU A 92 10.67 3.96 -10.09
CA LEU A 92 11.30 3.24 -11.18
C LEU A 92 12.32 2.20 -10.69
N ASP A 93 13.09 2.52 -9.66
CA ASP A 93 14.05 1.61 -9.04
C ASP A 93 13.35 0.39 -8.44
N LEU A 94 12.27 0.60 -7.67
CA LEU A 94 11.45 -0.49 -7.14
C LEU A 94 10.85 -1.37 -8.25
N MET A 95 10.36 -0.76 -9.33
CA MET A 95 9.88 -1.53 -10.48
C MET A 95 10.98 -2.33 -11.17
N ASN A 96 12.18 -1.77 -11.26
CA ASN A 96 13.33 -2.44 -11.85
C ASN A 96 13.75 -3.64 -11.00
N ILE A 97 13.78 -3.50 -9.68
CA ILE A 97 14.01 -4.62 -8.75
C ILE A 97 12.96 -5.70 -8.98
N SER A 98 11.68 -5.34 -9.00
CA SER A 98 10.59 -6.30 -9.19
C SER A 98 10.70 -7.06 -10.50
N ARG A 99 11.09 -6.39 -11.59
CA ARG A 99 11.24 -7.03 -12.91
C ARG A 99 12.49 -7.90 -13.04
N LYS A 100 13.61 -7.47 -12.47
CA LYS A 100 14.90 -8.17 -12.63
C LYS A 100 15.06 -9.35 -11.70
N GLN A 101 14.48 -9.26 -10.50
CA GLN A 101 14.73 -10.18 -9.40
C GLN A 101 13.48 -11.02 -9.06
N ASP A 102 12.38 -10.81 -9.80
CA ASP A 102 11.09 -11.46 -9.58
C ASP A 102 10.53 -11.30 -8.16
N ILE A 103 10.83 -10.15 -7.54
CA ILE A 103 10.36 -9.81 -6.20
C ILE A 103 9.07 -8.98 -6.31
N PRO A 104 7.96 -9.39 -5.67
CA PRO A 104 6.76 -8.56 -5.57
C PRO A 104 7.04 -7.23 -4.85
N VAL A 105 6.51 -6.13 -5.39
CA VAL A 105 6.55 -4.82 -4.74
C VAL A 105 5.12 -4.33 -4.52
N LEU A 106 4.78 -4.05 -3.27
CA LEU A 106 3.52 -3.44 -2.86
C LEU A 106 3.76 -1.97 -2.49
N ILE A 107 2.96 -1.07 -3.05
CA ILE A 107 3.04 0.37 -2.76
C ILE A 107 1.67 0.83 -2.34
N THR A 108 1.56 1.44 -1.16
CA THR A 108 0.34 2.12 -0.73
C THR A 108 0.43 3.60 -1.12
N THR A 109 -0.71 4.20 -1.42
CA THR A 109 -0.81 5.64 -1.61
C THR A 109 -2.20 6.11 -1.20
N GLN A 110 -2.29 7.30 -0.64
CA GLN A 110 -3.57 7.95 -0.41
C GLN A 110 -4.15 8.48 -1.73
N VAL A 111 -5.46 8.72 -1.76
CA VAL A 111 -6.16 9.23 -2.93
C VAL A 111 -6.82 10.57 -2.61
N TYR A 112 -6.98 11.43 -3.62
CA TYR A 112 -7.79 12.64 -3.52
C TYR A 112 -8.97 12.56 -4.49
N SER A 113 -10.12 13.12 -4.09
CA SER A 113 -11.30 13.27 -4.94
C SER A 113 -11.30 14.71 -5.47
N SER A 114 -11.12 14.89 -6.79
CA SER A 114 -11.18 16.21 -7.40
C SER A 114 -12.60 16.63 -7.79
N MET A 115 -13.45 15.67 -8.20
CA MET A 115 -14.79 15.93 -8.75
C MET A 115 -15.82 14.85 -8.32
N GLY A 116 -15.83 14.46 -7.05
CA GLY A 116 -16.80 13.51 -6.49
C GLY A 116 -16.30 12.06 -6.37
N PRO A 117 -17.14 11.12 -5.86
CA PRO A 117 -16.72 9.77 -5.49
C PRO A 117 -16.15 8.92 -6.64
N SER A 118 -16.47 9.27 -7.89
CA SER A 118 -16.04 8.55 -9.10
C SER A 118 -14.75 9.07 -9.74
N ASP A 119 -14.26 10.26 -9.36
CA ASP A 119 -13.01 10.85 -9.87
C ASP A 119 -11.93 10.83 -8.77
N ILE A 120 -11.61 9.61 -8.33
CA ILE A 120 -10.59 9.34 -7.33
C ILE A 120 -9.25 9.14 -8.05
N ARG A 121 -8.29 10.02 -7.78
CA ARG A 121 -6.95 9.95 -8.37
C ARG A 121 -5.93 9.59 -7.29
N PRO A 122 -5.02 8.63 -7.55
CA PRO A 122 -3.93 8.35 -6.63
C PRO A 122 -3.04 9.59 -6.46
N ILE A 123 -2.69 9.88 -5.21
CA ILE A 123 -1.64 10.84 -4.88
C ILE A 123 -0.34 10.26 -5.45
N GLY A 124 0.32 10.99 -6.36
CA GLY A 124 1.42 10.49 -7.20
C GLY A 124 1.18 10.60 -8.71
N GLY A 125 -0.04 10.96 -9.13
CA GLY A 125 -0.36 11.35 -10.50
C GLY A 125 -0.30 10.21 -11.52
N HIS A 126 -0.35 10.57 -12.80
CA HIS A 126 -0.46 9.61 -13.93
C HIS A 126 0.74 8.65 -14.00
N SER A 127 1.93 9.08 -13.58
CA SER A 127 3.16 8.28 -13.67
C SER A 127 3.12 7.03 -12.80
N LEU A 128 2.65 7.13 -11.54
CA LEU A 128 2.51 5.98 -10.65
C LEU A 128 1.50 4.98 -11.22
N ALA A 129 0.33 5.47 -11.64
CA ALA A 129 -0.72 4.63 -12.23
C ALA A 129 -0.28 3.97 -13.54
N HIS A 130 0.48 4.67 -14.38
CA HIS A 130 1.03 4.12 -15.62
C HIS A 130 1.98 2.94 -15.34
N ASN A 131 2.82 3.11 -14.32
CA ASN A 131 3.88 2.19 -13.95
C ASN A 131 3.41 0.94 -13.19
N CYS A 132 2.40 1.07 -12.34
CA CYS A 132 1.84 -0.08 -11.62
C CYS A 132 1.15 -1.07 -12.58
N LYS A 133 1.47 -2.37 -12.44
CA LYS A 133 0.85 -3.45 -13.23
C LYS A 133 -0.55 -3.83 -12.72
N ALA A 134 -0.77 -3.63 -11.42
CA ALA A 134 -2.01 -3.88 -10.72
C ALA A 134 -2.31 -2.67 -9.82
N ILE A 135 -3.56 -2.25 -9.77
CA ILE A 135 -4.05 -1.19 -8.89
C ILE A 135 -5.38 -1.67 -8.30
N VAL A 136 -5.43 -1.72 -6.98
CA VAL A 136 -6.62 -2.04 -6.20
C VAL A 136 -6.98 -0.82 -5.37
N LYS A 137 -8.20 -0.32 -5.55
CA LYS A 137 -8.78 0.76 -4.77
C LYS A 137 -9.39 0.17 -3.51
N LEU A 138 -9.06 0.73 -2.35
CA LEU A 138 -9.62 0.32 -1.06
C LEU A 138 -10.54 1.41 -0.52
N GLU A 139 -11.76 1.02 -0.14
CA GLU A 139 -12.80 1.94 0.35
C GLU A 139 -13.38 1.46 1.67
N LYS A 140 -13.74 2.40 2.55
CA LYS A 140 -14.52 2.11 3.76
C LYS A 140 -15.97 1.85 3.36
N LEU A 141 -16.54 0.76 3.89
CA LEU A 141 -17.91 0.35 3.61
C LEU A 141 -18.69 0.36 4.93
N GLY A 142 -19.58 1.34 5.12
CA GLY A 142 -20.30 1.52 6.38
C GLY A 142 -19.40 1.56 7.62
N ASP A 143 -19.96 1.18 8.78
CA ASP A 143 -19.23 1.07 10.05
C ASP A 143 -18.95 -0.40 10.40
N GLY A 144 -18.14 -0.66 11.44
CA GLY A 144 -17.86 -2.05 11.88
C GLY A 144 -16.69 -2.73 11.17
N GLY A 145 -15.85 -1.96 10.45
CA GLY A 145 -14.57 -2.45 9.93
C GLY A 145 -14.63 -3.02 8.50
N PHE A 146 -15.78 -3.00 7.83
CA PHE A 146 -15.87 -3.46 6.45
C PHE A 146 -15.14 -2.55 5.47
N ARG A 147 -14.57 -3.18 4.45
CA ARG A 147 -13.80 -2.56 3.37
C ARG A 147 -14.18 -3.20 2.06
N ARG A 148 -14.12 -2.42 1.00
CA ARG A 148 -14.26 -2.89 -0.38
C ARG A 148 -12.93 -2.72 -1.11
N ALA A 149 -12.47 -3.77 -1.77
CA ALA A 149 -11.37 -3.74 -2.71
C ALA A 149 -11.95 -3.80 -4.14
N THR A 150 -11.63 -2.80 -4.97
CA THR A 150 -12.07 -2.78 -6.38
C THR A 150 -10.85 -2.77 -7.28
N VAL A 151 -10.77 -3.72 -8.22
CA VAL A 151 -9.70 -3.78 -9.22
C VAL A 151 -9.86 -2.60 -10.18
N THR A 152 -8.97 -1.62 -10.10
CA THR A 152 -8.99 -0.47 -11.03
C THR A 152 -8.19 -0.77 -12.29
N LYS A 153 -7.04 -1.44 -12.13
CA LYS A 153 -6.14 -1.83 -13.23
C LYS A 153 -5.57 -3.21 -12.93
N HIS A 154 -5.63 -4.12 -13.89
CA HIS A 154 -4.91 -5.38 -13.83
C HIS A 154 -4.60 -5.85 -15.26
N ARG A 155 -3.52 -6.61 -15.43
CA ARG A 155 -3.12 -7.16 -16.74
C ARG A 155 -3.98 -8.33 -17.21
N SER A 156 -4.68 -9.00 -16.29
CA SER A 156 -5.37 -10.28 -16.56
C SER A 156 -6.76 -10.38 -15.93
N MET A 157 -7.20 -9.37 -15.16
CA MET A 157 -8.51 -9.35 -14.53
C MET A 157 -9.28 -8.14 -15.04
N PRO A 158 -10.60 -8.24 -15.24
CA PRO A 158 -11.39 -7.10 -15.65
C PRO A 158 -11.40 -6.01 -14.56
N SER A 159 -11.43 -4.76 -15.01
CA SER A 159 -11.61 -3.63 -14.11
C SER A 159 -13.03 -3.63 -13.54
N GLY A 160 -13.18 -3.22 -12.29
CA GLY A 160 -14.46 -3.16 -11.59
C GLY A 160 -14.82 -4.43 -10.82
N GLU A 161 -14.03 -5.51 -10.86
CA GLU A 161 -14.22 -6.62 -9.93
C GLU A 161 -14.03 -6.15 -8.48
N GLU A 162 -14.95 -6.55 -7.61
CA GLU A 162 -15.00 -6.11 -6.22
C GLU A 162 -14.93 -7.31 -5.26
N ALA A 163 -14.25 -7.11 -4.14
CA ALA A 163 -14.27 -8.01 -3.00
C ALA A 163 -14.52 -7.21 -1.72
N VAL A 164 -15.40 -7.71 -0.86
CA VAL A 164 -15.65 -7.12 0.45
C VAL A 164 -14.94 -7.95 1.51
N PHE A 165 -14.24 -7.28 2.43
CA PHE A 165 -13.51 -7.88 3.53
C PHE A 165 -13.70 -7.08 4.80
N LYS A 166 -13.32 -7.65 5.94
CA LYS A 166 -13.45 -7.01 7.26
C LYS A 166 -12.11 -6.90 7.95
N LEU A 167 -11.89 -5.74 8.58
CA LEU A 167 -10.75 -5.54 9.48
C LEU A 167 -11.15 -5.97 10.89
N THR A 168 -10.46 -6.96 11.44
CA THR A 168 -10.73 -7.54 12.77
C THR A 168 -9.47 -7.55 13.64
N GLY A 169 -9.56 -8.05 14.87
CA GLY A 169 -8.38 -8.23 15.73
C GLY A 169 -7.29 -9.09 15.08
N LYS A 170 -7.66 -10.05 14.22
CA LYS A 170 -6.76 -10.98 13.55
C LYS A 170 -6.20 -10.48 12.21
N GLY A 171 -6.58 -9.27 11.79
CA GLY A 171 -6.12 -8.68 10.54
C GLY A 171 -7.25 -8.51 9.52
N VAL A 172 -7.05 -9.03 8.31
CA VAL A 172 -8.00 -8.98 7.19
C VAL A 172 -8.68 -10.35 7.10
N GLU A 173 -10.00 -10.39 7.23
CA GLU A 173 -10.81 -11.62 7.14
C GLU A 173 -11.89 -11.50 6.05
N SER A 174 -12.27 -12.65 5.48
CA SER A 174 -13.41 -12.75 4.57
C SER A 174 -14.71 -12.42 5.30
N VAL A 175 -15.71 -11.97 4.55
CA VAL A 175 -17.06 -11.74 5.06
C VAL A 175 -17.92 -12.92 4.63
N GLU A 176 -18.65 -13.51 5.59
CA GLU A 176 -19.62 -14.56 5.30
C GLU A 176 -20.78 -14.01 4.46
N GLU A 177 -21.40 -14.85 3.64
CA GLU A 177 -22.44 -14.42 2.70
C GLU A 177 -23.62 -13.72 3.38
N GLU A 178 -24.02 -14.17 4.57
CA GLU A 178 -25.14 -13.56 5.31
C GLU A 178 -24.79 -12.15 5.83
N GLU A 179 -23.56 -11.96 6.31
CA GLU A 179 -23.10 -10.66 6.80
C GLU A 179 -22.97 -9.67 5.64
N LEU A 180 -22.49 -10.15 4.48
CA LEU A 180 -22.44 -9.36 3.26
C LEU A 180 -23.84 -8.97 2.77
N ALA A 181 -24.80 -9.91 2.77
CA ALA A 181 -26.18 -9.65 2.37
C ALA A 181 -26.84 -8.59 3.28
N LEU A 182 -26.62 -8.67 4.59
CA LEU A 182 -27.10 -7.69 5.55
C LEU A 182 -26.50 -6.31 5.29
N LEU A 183 -25.18 -6.24 5.07
CA LEU A 183 -24.47 -5.00 4.78
C LEU A 183 -24.99 -4.34 3.49
N MET A 184 -25.16 -5.11 2.42
CA MET A 184 -25.67 -4.61 1.14
C MET A 184 -27.13 -4.13 1.26
N SER A 185 -27.96 -4.83 2.04
CA SER A 185 -29.33 -4.39 2.32
C SER A 185 -29.38 -3.08 3.13
N ALA A 186 -28.46 -2.90 4.08
CA ALA A 186 -28.38 -1.71 4.91
C ALA A 186 -27.82 -0.50 4.15
N GLU A 187 -26.89 -0.71 3.21
CA GLU A 187 -26.40 0.34 2.32
C GLU A 187 -27.47 0.81 1.33
N HIS A 188 -28.26 -0.10 0.76
CA HIS A 188 -29.41 0.31 -0.07
C HIS A 188 -30.43 1.17 0.68
N ILE A 189 -30.52 1.03 2.01
CA ILE A 189 -31.36 1.88 2.87
C ILE A 189 -30.70 3.24 3.14
N ARG A 190 -29.37 3.35 3.10
CA ARG A 190 -28.61 4.60 3.34
C ARG A 190 -28.37 5.46 2.09
N VAL A 191 -28.69 4.97 0.88
CA VAL A 191 -28.52 5.71 -0.40
C VAL A 191 -29.85 6.30 -0.92
N ARG A 192 -30.78 6.69 -0.04
CA ARG A 192 -31.96 7.50 -0.40
C ARG A 192 -31.93 8.87 0.24
#